data_AF-A0A085F7J8-F1
#
_entry.id   AF-A0A085F7J8-F1
#
_cell.length_a   1.000
_cell.length_b   1.000
_cell.length_c   1.000
_cell.angle_alpha   90.00
_cell.angle_beta   90.00
_cell.angle_gamma   90.00
#
_symmetry.space_group_name_H-M   'P 1'
#
loop_
_entity.id
_entity.type
_entity.pdbx_description
1 polymer ?
#
loop_
_entity_poly.entity_id
_entity_poly.type
_entity_poly.pdbx_seq_one_letter_code
_entity_poly.pdbx_strand_id
1 'polypeptide(L)'
;MKSRKNNVPDTGKPGHEGGCTINIRIKSSGTINIYNCSASTPPEAPCTPPGGEHPCPPGVPGACVPVSLGAKPKQSRRNKLDRLLANNRVPSTLGAYFFHLMRRYLAGKAPANALEESGFATLRRLPPELKRVLACAGDSLDSLTSGERSRLFATSLLPSIDEPIDLAQLSLSFAQEIADRVGVQAFDDAACATREHPGRVRVRPYIPGEENFDPLVRICRVNGLRTGSYTPPLTPGQYTPDELQQRCRVIMEGNEARQVCEVQTTDCPGNSAAGACQRVLEIEAGQGVLLEGVNFSSVDATVRLFAKDAPGTVLREVPAQVCGDDETPLTERIGNQDRLILDCRVHDRLSFQLPADLAPGVYGFQVAVPNLSTHPGHGPVLLSNVEYVGVATPSSARFEIRSESLYARAETSPASFGSDEVGIRILALPLFPDLSSGEAQLPNGGEPIRFGDVDSGETRAMDHLLFSHQTPILGAALSIRGFEIDGEEAFERQIEDTLDAFIDILKDQLAFVMDHLKEAGSIASKLASYGLKGLIAAAIAAAVVVAIDVFVALWAPADPIIEDMIGPSVQDLVELTNVDVALPAASEHTTPQGIRVRVTPLEKIPGQYRERREYISDDEDSRYEIVFRYNRVA
;
A
#
# COMPACT_ATOMS: atom_id res chain seq x y z
N MET A 1 -39.32 0.53 -14.90
CA MET A 1 -40.61 -0.13 -15.18
C MET A 1 -41.71 0.71 -14.51
N LYS A 2 -42.69 1.23 -15.28
CA LYS A 2 -43.79 2.11 -14.81
C LYS A 2 -44.91 1.30 -14.14
N SER A 3 -45.48 1.78 -13.03
CA SER A 3 -46.89 1.58 -12.66
C SER A 3 -47.27 2.49 -11.49
N ARG A 4 -47.97 3.61 -11.75
CA ARG A 4 -49.41 3.88 -11.55
C ARG A 4 -49.72 4.62 -10.24
N LYS A 5 -49.96 5.92 -10.42
CA LYS A 5 -50.74 6.79 -9.52
C LYS A 5 -52.18 6.30 -9.45
N ASN A 6 -52.75 6.22 -8.26
CA ASN A 6 -54.19 6.34 -8.03
C ASN A 6 -54.40 7.42 -6.97
N ASN A 7 -54.97 8.54 -7.41
CA ASN A 7 -55.58 9.55 -6.56
C ASN A 7 -57.01 9.11 -6.25
N VAL A 8 -57.40 9.14 -4.97
CA VAL A 8 -58.78 9.38 -4.55
C VAL A 8 -58.71 10.51 -3.50
N PRO A 9 -59.54 11.57 -3.60
CA PRO A 9 -59.53 12.67 -2.66
C PRO A 9 -60.37 12.29 -1.45
N ASP A 10 -59.80 12.35 -0.25
CA ASP A 10 -60.59 12.30 0.98
C ASP A 10 -60.50 13.64 1.72
N THR A 11 -61.68 14.21 1.92
CA THR A 11 -61.94 15.50 2.55
C THR A 11 -62.07 15.28 4.05
N GLY A 12 -61.01 15.58 4.80
CA GLY A 12 -61.02 15.53 6.26
C GLY A 12 -60.06 16.55 6.87
N LYS A 13 -60.64 17.60 7.48
CA LYS A 13 -60.13 18.62 8.43
C LYS A 13 -58.61 18.77 8.69
N PRO A 14 -58.09 20.01 8.83
CA PRO A 14 -56.71 20.25 9.25
C PRO A 14 -56.56 19.86 10.73
N GLY A 15 -56.00 18.68 10.98
CA GLY A 15 -55.66 18.18 12.31
C GLY A 15 -54.24 18.56 12.68
N HIS A 16 -54.14 19.51 13.62
CA HIS A 16 -53.01 19.85 14.48
C HIS A 16 -51.61 19.32 14.10
N GLU A 17 -50.78 20.29 13.70
CA GLU A 17 -49.33 20.31 13.79
C GLU A 17 -48.84 19.90 15.19
N GLY A 18 -47.86 18.99 15.26
CA GLY A 18 -47.25 18.60 16.53
C GLY A 18 -46.29 17.40 16.49
N GLY A 19 -46.07 16.75 15.34
CA GLY A 19 -45.04 15.74 15.18
C GLY A 19 -43.92 16.23 14.27
N CYS A 20 -42.68 16.34 14.79
CA CYS A 20 -41.50 16.52 13.93
C CYS A 20 -41.39 15.33 12.98
N THR A 21 -41.81 15.52 11.72
CA THR A 21 -41.63 14.51 10.68
C THR A 21 -40.24 14.68 10.08
N ILE A 22 -39.27 13.90 10.58
CA ILE A 22 -37.93 13.86 9.99
C ILE A 22 -37.96 12.89 8.80
N ASN A 23 -37.89 13.43 7.59
CA ASN A 23 -37.76 12.63 6.37
C ASN A 23 -36.28 12.47 6.02
N ILE A 24 -35.66 11.37 6.44
CA ILE A 24 -34.28 11.04 6.06
C ILE A 24 -34.30 10.29 4.73
N ARG A 25 -33.63 10.86 3.71
CA ARG A 25 -33.42 10.20 2.41
C ARG A 25 -31.93 9.96 2.22
N ILE A 26 -31.49 8.72 2.39
CA ILE A 26 -30.09 8.34 2.15
C ILE A 26 -30.00 7.61 0.83
N LYS A 27 -29.07 8.04 -0.02
CA LYS A 27 -28.61 7.28 -1.18
C LYS A 27 -27.30 6.62 -0.77
N SER A 28 -27.26 5.29 -0.78
CA SER A 28 -26.06 4.52 -0.44
C SER A 28 -25.79 3.48 -1.52
N SER A 29 -24.52 3.22 -1.80
CA SER A 29 -24.03 2.11 -2.63
C SER A 29 -23.97 0.78 -1.86
N GLY A 30 -24.05 0.81 -0.53
CA GLY A 30 -23.97 -0.37 0.36
C GLY A 30 -24.99 -0.37 1.51
N THR A 31 -24.90 -1.38 2.38
CA THR A 31 -25.77 -1.47 3.58
C THR A 31 -25.34 -0.45 4.62
N ILE A 32 -26.25 0.46 4.97
CA ILE A 32 -26.08 1.48 6.02
C ILE A 32 -26.88 1.11 7.27
N ASN A 33 -26.34 1.42 8.43
CA ASN A 33 -27.07 1.30 9.69
C ASN A 33 -27.53 2.69 10.17
N ILE A 34 -28.85 2.87 10.30
CA ILE A 34 -29.45 4.11 10.82
C ILE A 34 -29.89 3.86 12.26
N TYR A 35 -29.35 4.65 13.19
CA TYR A 35 -29.63 4.53 14.62
C TYR A 35 -30.58 5.64 15.05
N ASN A 36 -31.88 5.36 15.08
CA ASN A 36 -32.87 6.30 15.60
C ASN A 36 -33.45 5.82 16.92
N CYS A 37 -33.58 6.72 17.90
CA CYS A 37 -34.45 6.49 19.04
C CYS A 37 -35.89 6.52 18.56
N SER A 38 -36.54 5.37 18.45
CA SER A 38 -38.00 5.35 18.49
C SER A 38 -38.40 5.75 19.91
N ALA A 39 -38.84 7.00 20.08
CA ALA A 39 -39.63 7.37 21.25
C ALA A 39 -40.86 6.45 21.24
N SER A 40 -40.88 5.48 22.16
CA SER A 40 -41.97 4.51 22.32
C SER A 40 -43.21 5.13 22.98
N THR A 41 -43.38 6.46 22.90
CA THR A 41 -44.48 7.19 23.53
C THR A 41 -45.33 7.95 22.50
N PRO A 42 -46.67 7.89 22.61
CA PRO A 42 -47.57 8.63 21.71
C PRO A 42 -47.39 10.16 21.83
N PRO A 43 -47.79 10.91 20.79
CA PRO A 43 -47.43 12.31 20.62
C PRO A 43 -48.36 13.24 21.43
N GLU A 44 -48.13 13.41 22.73
CA GLU A 44 -48.88 14.41 23.51
C GLU A 44 -48.04 15.30 24.44
N ALA A 45 -46.71 15.30 24.34
CA ALA A 45 -45.90 16.27 25.06
C ALA A 45 -44.70 16.79 24.23
N PRO A 46 -44.35 18.08 24.35
CA PRO A 46 -43.15 18.64 23.74
C PRO A 46 -41.91 17.90 24.28
N CYS A 47 -41.02 17.51 23.38
CA CYS A 47 -39.78 16.80 23.70
C CYS A 47 -38.96 17.59 24.73
N THR A 48 -38.96 17.16 25.98
CA THR A 48 -37.95 17.58 26.95
C THR A 48 -36.60 16.95 26.57
N PRO A 49 -35.47 17.66 26.69
CA PRO A 49 -34.15 17.07 26.55
C PRO A 49 -34.05 15.85 27.47
N PRO A 50 -33.50 14.71 27.02
CA PRO A 50 -33.43 13.53 27.84
C PRO A 50 -32.53 13.81 29.05
N GLY A 51 -33.06 13.59 30.26
CA GLY A 51 -32.23 13.50 31.46
C GLY A 51 -31.26 12.33 31.33
N GLY A 52 -30.05 12.48 31.88
CA GLY A 52 -28.86 11.64 31.67
C GLY A 52 -28.93 10.16 32.05
N GLU A 53 -30.10 9.52 32.07
CA GLU A 53 -30.32 8.11 32.37
C GLU A 53 -31.24 7.43 31.34
N HIS A 54 -31.20 7.81 30.07
CA HIS A 54 -31.80 6.97 29.04
C HIS A 54 -30.90 5.78 28.73
N PRO A 55 -31.39 4.53 28.86
CA PRO A 55 -30.63 3.36 28.47
C PRO A 55 -30.37 3.45 26.97
N CYS A 56 -29.10 3.56 26.58
CA CYS A 56 -28.69 3.44 25.18
C CYS A 56 -29.30 2.16 24.57
N PRO A 57 -29.67 2.18 23.27
CA PRO A 57 -30.32 1.05 22.63
C PRO A 57 -29.47 -0.23 22.71
N PRO A 58 -30.09 -1.42 22.64
CA PRO A 58 -29.38 -2.71 22.68
C PRO A 58 -28.33 -2.77 21.57
N GLY A 59 -27.20 -3.42 21.88
CA GLY A 59 -26.06 -3.56 20.98
C GLY A 59 -26.47 -3.94 19.56
N VAL A 60 -25.98 -3.18 18.59
CA VAL A 60 -26.29 -3.35 17.18
C VAL A 60 -25.60 -4.62 16.67
N PRO A 61 -26.25 -5.49 15.88
CA PRO A 61 -25.58 -6.61 15.24
C PRO A 61 -24.35 -6.15 14.43
N GLY A 62 -23.16 -6.47 14.93
CA GLY A 62 -21.89 -6.18 14.25
C GLY A 62 -21.18 -4.88 14.65
N ALA A 63 -21.72 -4.07 15.57
CA ALA A 63 -20.95 -2.96 16.17
C ALA A 63 -20.69 -3.28 17.65
N CYS A 64 -19.42 -3.20 18.05
CA CYS A 64 -19.04 -3.45 19.45
C CYS A 64 -19.24 -2.25 20.35
N VAL A 65 -19.62 -1.12 19.75
CA VAL A 65 -19.79 0.14 20.44
C VAL A 65 -21.07 0.82 19.94
N PRO A 66 -21.92 1.35 20.83
CA PRO A 66 -23.11 2.08 20.43
C PRO A 66 -22.72 3.40 19.76
N VAL A 67 -23.35 3.69 18.63
CA VAL A 67 -23.18 4.94 17.89
C VAL A 67 -23.88 6.09 18.63
N SER A 68 -23.31 7.30 18.61
CA SER A 68 -23.89 8.50 19.22
C SER A 68 -25.23 8.87 18.58
N LEU A 69 -26.10 9.52 19.37
CA LEU A 69 -27.35 10.06 18.84
C LEU A 69 -27.05 11.20 17.86
N GLY A 70 -27.66 11.13 16.67
CA GLY A 70 -27.44 12.13 15.62
C GLY A 70 -26.20 11.88 14.76
N ALA A 71 -25.47 10.79 14.99
CA ALA A 71 -24.35 10.37 14.16
C ALA A 71 -24.77 10.09 12.71
N LYS A 72 -23.81 10.25 11.80
CA LYS A 72 -23.99 9.88 10.40
C LYS A 72 -24.13 8.34 10.29
N PRO A 73 -24.87 7.85 9.27
CA PRO A 73 -25.04 6.42 9.08
C PRO A 73 -23.69 5.75 8.84
N LYS A 74 -23.29 4.83 9.72
CA LYS A 74 -22.00 4.13 9.62
C LYS A 74 -22.04 2.92 8.72
N GLN A 75 -20.91 2.61 8.08
CA GLN A 75 -20.77 1.39 7.29
C GLN A 75 -20.95 0.15 8.16
N SER A 76 -21.61 -0.86 7.61
CA SER A 76 -21.73 -2.15 8.29
C SER A 76 -20.38 -2.87 8.38
N ARG A 77 -20.19 -3.65 9.45
CA ARG A 77 -19.07 -4.59 9.61
C ARG A 77 -18.84 -5.44 8.35
N ARG A 78 -19.91 -5.90 7.72
CA ARG A 78 -19.84 -6.73 6.51
C ARG A 78 -19.21 -5.99 5.34
N ASN A 79 -19.62 -4.74 5.09
CA ASN A 79 -19.05 -3.94 4.00
C ASN A 79 -17.54 -3.76 4.19
N LYS A 80 -17.09 -3.40 5.41
CA LYS A 80 -15.66 -3.22 5.73
C LYS A 80 -14.86 -4.51 5.50
N LEU A 81 -15.40 -5.64 5.95
CA LEU A 81 -14.77 -6.96 5.72
C LEU A 81 -14.76 -7.33 4.24
N ASP A 82 -15.82 -7.06 3.49
CA ASP A 82 -15.88 -7.33 2.05
C ASP A 82 -14.85 -6.50 1.26
N ARG A 83 -14.63 -5.23 1.63
CA ARG A 83 -13.56 -4.40 1.06
C ARG A 83 -12.19 -5.02 1.31
N LEU A 84 -11.89 -5.39 2.55
CA LEU A 84 -10.63 -6.04 2.89
C LEU A 84 -10.46 -7.38 2.16
N LEU A 85 -11.52 -8.19 2.09
CA LEU A 85 -11.50 -9.45 1.34
C LEU A 85 -11.35 -9.21 -0.17
N ALA A 86 -11.78 -8.08 -0.73
CA ALA A 86 -11.59 -7.79 -2.15
C ALA A 86 -10.15 -7.32 -2.44
N ASN A 87 -9.59 -6.48 -1.56
CA ASN A 87 -8.39 -5.71 -1.86
C ASN A 87 -7.12 -6.24 -1.16
N ASN A 88 -7.25 -7.03 -0.09
CA ASN A 88 -6.09 -7.60 0.61
C ASN A 88 -5.79 -9.02 0.12
N ARG A 89 -4.59 -9.22 -0.42
CA ARG A 89 -4.11 -10.51 -0.94
C ARG A 89 -3.27 -11.30 0.06
N VAL A 90 -2.74 -10.65 1.08
CA VAL A 90 -1.82 -11.25 2.06
C VAL A 90 -2.43 -11.18 3.46
N PRO A 91 -2.65 -12.32 4.13
CA PRO A 91 -3.22 -12.33 5.48
C PRO A 91 -2.36 -11.59 6.50
N SER A 92 -2.99 -10.94 7.48
CA SER A 92 -2.27 -10.19 8.52
C SER A 92 -1.73 -11.11 9.62
N THR A 93 -0.44 -11.04 9.87
CA THR A 93 0.26 -11.68 10.99
C THR A 93 0.04 -10.91 12.28
N LEU A 94 0.29 -9.60 12.27
CA LEU A 94 0.18 -8.76 13.47
C LEU A 94 -1.26 -8.70 13.99
N GLY A 95 -2.24 -8.59 13.08
CA GLY A 95 -3.65 -8.69 13.44
C GLY A 95 -4.00 -10.05 14.06
N ALA A 96 -3.53 -11.16 13.48
CA ALA A 96 -3.80 -12.50 14.00
C ALA A 96 -3.23 -12.69 15.41
N TYR A 97 -1.97 -12.30 15.61
CA TYR A 97 -1.32 -12.39 16.90
C TYR A 97 -2.00 -11.52 17.96
N PHE A 98 -2.38 -10.28 17.62
CA PHE A 98 -3.14 -9.42 18.53
C PHE A 98 -4.43 -10.09 19.03
N PHE A 99 -5.23 -10.64 18.12
CA PHE A 99 -6.48 -11.29 18.51
C PHE A 99 -6.23 -12.54 19.36
N HIS A 100 -5.19 -13.31 19.07
CA HIS A 100 -4.82 -14.47 19.91
C HIS A 100 -4.40 -14.05 21.32
N LEU A 101 -3.51 -13.07 21.43
CA LEU A 101 -3.06 -12.47 22.68
C LEU A 101 -4.26 -11.97 23.50
N MET A 102 -5.15 -11.22 22.86
CA MET A 102 -6.37 -10.70 23.47
C MET A 102 -7.28 -11.82 24.00
N ARG A 103 -7.52 -12.88 23.21
CA ARG A 103 -8.35 -14.02 23.64
C ARG A 103 -7.76 -14.73 24.85
N ARG A 104 -6.43 -14.93 24.87
CA ARG A 104 -5.73 -15.53 26.02
C ARG A 104 -5.86 -14.66 27.28
N TYR A 105 -5.68 -13.35 27.15
CA TYR A 105 -5.87 -12.40 28.25
C TYR A 105 -7.31 -12.45 28.80
N LEU A 106 -8.32 -12.37 27.92
CA LEU A 106 -9.73 -12.39 28.31
C LEU A 106 -10.15 -13.74 28.93
N ALA A 107 -9.52 -14.84 28.54
CA ALA A 107 -9.70 -16.16 29.15
C ALA A 107 -8.98 -16.34 30.50
N GLY A 108 -8.30 -15.29 31.01
CA GLY A 108 -7.61 -15.32 32.29
C GLY A 108 -6.34 -16.18 32.29
N LYS A 109 -5.73 -16.42 31.12
CA LYS A 109 -4.45 -17.12 31.05
C LYS A 109 -3.35 -16.26 31.68
N ALA A 110 -2.30 -16.93 32.19
CA ALA A 110 -1.07 -16.24 32.57
C ALA A 110 -0.21 -15.98 31.33
N PRO A 111 0.55 -14.87 31.27
CA PRO A 111 1.48 -14.62 30.18
C PRO A 111 2.55 -15.72 30.18
N ALA A 112 2.80 -16.33 29.03
CA ALA A 112 3.75 -17.44 28.90
C ALA A 112 5.17 -17.00 28.56
N ASN A 113 5.35 -15.77 28.06
CA ASN A 113 6.64 -15.23 27.62
C ASN A 113 6.65 -13.69 27.70
N ALA A 114 7.79 -13.07 27.45
CA ALA A 114 7.97 -11.60 27.54
C ALA A 114 7.06 -10.81 26.59
N LEU A 115 6.77 -11.37 25.42
CA LEU A 115 5.89 -10.77 24.43
C LEU A 115 4.43 -10.72 24.95
N GLU A 116 3.93 -11.83 25.49
CA GLU A 116 2.62 -11.85 26.16
C GLU A 116 2.60 -10.98 27.41
N GLU A 117 3.70 -10.90 28.16
CA GLU A 117 3.80 -10.09 29.37
C GLU A 117 3.63 -8.59 29.08
N SER A 118 4.31 -8.05 28.06
CA SER A 118 4.14 -6.66 27.63
C SER A 118 2.70 -6.41 27.17
N GLY A 119 2.18 -7.27 26.28
CA GLY A 119 0.81 -7.14 25.78
C GLY A 119 -0.26 -7.22 26.88
N PHE A 120 -0.13 -8.16 27.81
CA PHE A 120 -1.05 -8.30 28.95
C PHE A 120 -0.93 -7.13 29.92
N ALA A 121 0.25 -6.52 30.07
CA ALA A 121 0.40 -5.32 30.89
C ALA A 121 -0.42 -4.15 30.33
N THR A 122 -0.41 -3.95 29.00
CA THR A 122 -1.24 -2.95 28.32
C THR A 122 -2.73 -3.28 28.47
N LEU A 123 -3.14 -4.51 28.15
CA LEU A 123 -4.54 -4.95 28.27
C LEU A 123 -5.08 -4.84 29.71
N ARG A 124 -4.22 -5.03 30.72
CA ARG A 124 -4.60 -4.92 32.13
C ARG A 124 -5.03 -3.51 32.52
N ARG A 125 -4.36 -2.50 31.97
CA ARG A 125 -4.61 -1.07 32.24
C ARG A 125 -5.92 -0.57 31.63
N LEU A 126 -6.50 -1.32 30.69
CA LEU A 126 -7.75 -0.92 30.05
C LEU A 126 -8.92 -0.90 31.06
N PRO A 127 -9.78 0.12 31.00
CA PRO A 127 -10.99 0.16 31.80
C PRO A 127 -11.96 -0.96 31.37
N PRO A 128 -12.90 -1.36 32.26
CA PRO A 128 -13.82 -2.46 31.99
C PRO A 128 -14.63 -2.30 30.69
N GLU A 129 -14.92 -1.06 30.29
CA GLU A 129 -15.71 -0.78 29.10
C GLU A 129 -14.98 -1.20 27.83
N LEU A 130 -13.70 -0.85 27.69
CA LEU A 130 -12.89 -1.23 26.53
C LEU A 130 -12.62 -2.74 26.50
N LYS A 131 -12.51 -3.40 27.66
CA LYS A 131 -12.44 -4.86 27.71
C LYS A 131 -13.69 -5.53 27.13
N ARG A 132 -14.87 -4.92 27.26
CA ARG A 132 -16.11 -5.40 26.60
C ARG A 132 -16.04 -5.22 25.08
N VAL A 133 -15.47 -4.10 24.61
CA VAL A 133 -15.26 -3.86 23.17
C VAL A 133 -14.34 -4.93 22.57
N LEU A 134 -13.22 -5.21 23.24
CA LEU A 134 -12.29 -6.28 22.85
C LEU A 134 -12.94 -7.66 22.85
N ALA A 135 -13.76 -7.98 23.85
CA ALA A 135 -14.51 -9.24 23.88
C ALA A 135 -15.45 -9.37 22.67
N CYS A 136 -16.20 -8.31 22.36
CA CYS A 136 -17.07 -8.28 21.18
C CYS A 136 -16.28 -8.36 19.85
N ALA A 137 -15.09 -7.74 19.77
CA ALA A 137 -14.20 -7.87 18.62
C ALA A 137 -13.77 -9.33 18.43
N GLY A 138 -13.50 -10.03 19.53
CA GLY A 138 -13.23 -11.47 19.57
C GLY A 138 -14.42 -12.31 19.07
N ASP A 139 -15.63 -12.02 19.53
CA ASP A 139 -16.85 -12.69 19.05
C ASP A 139 -17.06 -12.44 17.55
N SER A 140 -16.73 -11.24 17.08
CA SER A 140 -16.79 -10.88 15.65
C SER A 140 -15.81 -11.69 14.81
N LEU A 141 -14.57 -11.86 15.28
CA LEU A 141 -13.59 -12.77 14.67
C LEU A 141 -14.09 -14.22 14.64
N ASP A 142 -14.68 -14.68 15.74
CA ASP A 142 -15.18 -16.04 15.87
C ASP A 142 -16.40 -16.30 14.95
N SER A 143 -17.13 -15.24 14.56
CA SER A 143 -18.23 -15.31 13.60
C SER A 143 -17.80 -15.39 12.12
N LEU A 144 -16.53 -15.17 11.79
CA LEU A 144 -16.02 -15.29 10.42
C LEU A 144 -16.03 -16.74 9.94
N THR A 145 -16.32 -16.95 8.66
CA THR A 145 -16.14 -18.27 8.04
C THR A 145 -14.66 -18.66 8.00
N SER A 146 -14.35 -19.95 7.88
CA SER A 146 -12.97 -20.41 7.76
C SER A 146 -12.24 -19.79 6.57
N GLY A 147 -12.93 -19.65 5.43
CA GLY A 147 -12.38 -19.01 4.23
C GLY A 147 -12.04 -17.54 4.45
N GLU A 148 -12.92 -16.78 5.11
CA GLU A 148 -12.65 -15.37 5.42
C GLU A 148 -11.50 -15.21 6.40
N ARG A 149 -11.48 -16.05 7.45
CA ARG A 149 -10.41 -16.04 8.44
C ARG A 149 -9.05 -16.31 7.79
N SER A 150 -8.96 -17.31 6.91
CA SER A 150 -7.71 -17.64 6.19
C SER A 150 -7.27 -16.56 5.20
N ARG A 151 -8.17 -15.70 4.71
CA ARG A 151 -7.82 -14.59 3.82
C ARG A 151 -7.40 -13.32 4.58
N LEU A 152 -7.95 -13.10 5.77
CA LEU A 152 -7.67 -11.91 6.58
C LEU A 152 -6.52 -12.11 7.57
N PHE A 153 -6.34 -13.33 8.08
CA PHE A 153 -5.41 -13.63 9.16
C PHE A 153 -4.48 -14.79 8.85
N ALA A 154 -3.24 -14.69 9.31
CA ALA A 154 -2.33 -15.82 9.35
C ALA A 154 -2.84 -16.87 10.35
N THR A 155 -3.54 -17.90 9.87
CA THR A 155 -4.24 -18.88 10.73
C THR A 155 -3.31 -19.71 11.60
N SER A 156 -2.02 -19.79 11.25
CA SER A 156 -0.97 -20.38 12.10
C SER A 156 -0.80 -19.63 13.44
N LEU A 157 -1.25 -18.37 13.51
CA LEU A 157 -1.22 -17.52 14.70
C LEU A 157 -2.59 -17.39 15.36
N LEU A 158 -3.55 -18.25 15.01
CA LEU A 158 -4.83 -18.38 15.71
C LEU A 158 -5.00 -19.82 16.24
N PRO A 159 -4.04 -20.37 17.02
CA PRO A 159 -4.16 -21.71 17.58
C PRO A 159 -5.21 -21.77 18.69
N SER A 160 -5.26 -22.90 19.41
CA SER A 160 -6.06 -23.00 20.63
C SER A 160 -5.64 -21.93 21.64
N ILE A 161 -6.60 -21.40 22.42
CA ILE A 161 -6.32 -20.42 23.48
C ILE A 161 -5.37 -20.95 24.56
N ASP A 162 -5.14 -22.27 24.64
CA ASP A 162 -4.18 -22.86 25.57
C ASP A 162 -2.73 -22.76 25.08
N GLU A 163 -2.51 -22.56 23.79
CA GLU A 163 -1.20 -22.53 23.15
C GLU A 163 -0.69 -21.09 23.04
N PRO A 164 0.34 -20.68 23.80
CA PRO A 164 0.97 -19.38 23.61
C PRO A 164 1.72 -19.34 22.28
N ILE A 165 1.82 -18.15 21.69
CA ILE A 165 2.68 -17.90 20.54
C ILE A 165 4.00 -17.37 21.06
N ASP A 166 5.11 -18.01 20.66
CA ASP A 166 6.45 -17.51 20.95
C ASP A 166 6.94 -16.50 19.90
N LEU A 167 8.02 -15.81 20.24
CA LEU A 167 8.59 -14.77 19.40
C LEU A 167 9.13 -15.31 18.07
N ALA A 168 9.64 -16.54 18.05
CA ALA A 168 10.18 -17.14 16.83
C ALA A 168 9.06 -17.43 15.82
N GLN A 169 7.94 -17.99 16.28
CA GLN A 169 6.76 -18.25 15.46
C GLN A 169 6.15 -16.95 14.90
N LEU A 170 6.05 -15.91 15.73
CA LEU A 170 5.56 -14.60 15.27
C LEU A 170 6.51 -13.99 14.24
N SER A 171 7.82 -13.99 14.51
CA SER A 171 8.82 -13.40 13.62
C SER A 171 8.91 -14.10 12.27
N LEU A 172 8.83 -15.43 12.26
CA LEU A 172 8.78 -16.21 11.02
C LEU A 172 7.52 -15.90 10.20
N SER A 173 6.36 -15.83 10.86
CA SER A 173 5.09 -15.53 10.18
C SER A 173 5.08 -14.11 9.61
N PHE A 174 5.64 -13.14 10.35
CA PHE A 174 5.77 -11.77 9.86
C PHE A 174 6.77 -11.64 8.71
N ALA A 175 7.91 -12.34 8.78
CA ALA A 175 8.85 -12.41 7.68
C ALA A 175 8.20 -13.00 6.41
N GLN A 176 7.35 -14.02 6.55
CA GLN A 176 6.57 -14.57 5.45
C GLN A 176 5.56 -13.55 4.91
N GLU A 177 4.84 -12.83 5.77
CA GLU A 177 3.93 -11.76 5.33
C GLU A 177 4.67 -10.67 4.53
N ILE A 178 5.86 -10.23 5.00
CA ILE A 178 6.70 -9.28 4.26
C ILE A 178 7.05 -9.85 2.89
N ALA A 179 7.51 -11.11 2.83
CA ALA A 179 7.89 -11.74 1.58
C ALA A 179 6.71 -11.88 0.61
N ASP A 180 5.53 -12.23 1.12
CA ASP A 180 4.31 -12.34 0.33
C ASP A 180 3.88 -10.98 -0.22
N ARG A 181 3.99 -9.91 0.59
CA ARG A 181 3.69 -8.53 0.15
C ARG A 181 4.70 -8.03 -0.88
N VAL A 182 6.00 -8.30 -0.69
CA VAL A 182 7.04 -8.02 -1.70
C VAL A 182 6.76 -8.82 -2.98
N GLY A 183 6.33 -10.07 -2.86
CA GLY A 183 5.94 -10.91 -3.98
C GLY A 183 4.80 -10.31 -4.79
N VAL A 184 3.74 -9.85 -4.13
CA VAL A 184 2.64 -9.14 -4.79
C VAL A 184 3.14 -7.84 -5.44
N GLN A 185 3.95 -7.04 -4.74
CA GLN A 185 4.38 -5.73 -5.24
C GLN A 185 5.36 -5.83 -6.42
N ALA A 186 6.35 -6.72 -6.35
CA ALA A 186 7.35 -6.91 -7.39
C ALA A 186 6.81 -7.78 -8.54
N PHE A 187 6.13 -8.87 -8.21
CA PHE A 187 5.87 -9.97 -9.13
C PHE A 187 4.40 -10.23 -9.42
N ASP A 188 3.49 -9.55 -8.72
CA ASP A 188 2.05 -9.83 -8.77
C ASP A 188 1.70 -11.27 -8.30
N ASP A 189 2.63 -11.90 -7.59
CA ASP A 189 2.54 -13.27 -7.07
C ASP A 189 3.14 -13.31 -5.65
N ALA A 190 2.27 -13.52 -4.66
CA ALA A 190 2.66 -13.58 -3.26
C ALA A 190 3.73 -14.66 -3.00
N ALA A 191 3.65 -15.81 -3.65
CA ALA A 191 4.59 -16.88 -3.39
C ALA A 191 5.97 -16.62 -4.00
N CYS A 192 6.06 -15.81 -5.06
CA CYS A 192 7.23 -15.86 -5.93
C CYS A 192 8.51 -15.36 -5.26
N ALA A 193 8.40 -14.38 -4.35
CA ALA A 193 9.54 -13.87 -3.59
C ALA A 193 10.27 -14.97 -2.78
N THR A 194 9.56 -16.03 -2.38
CA THR A 194 10.16 -17.19 -1.69
C THR A 194 10.26 -18.44 -2.57
N ARG A 195 9.40 -18.58 -3.59
CA ARG A 195 9.28 -19.76 -4.45
C ARG A 195 9.22 -19.34 -5.92
N GLU A 196 10.40 -19.28 -6.53
CA GLU A 196 10.57 -18.96 -7.94
C GLU A 196 9.90 -20.02 -8.83
N HIS A 197 9.45 -19.57 -10.00
CA HIS A 197 8.92 -20.47 -11.02
C HIS A 197 9.18 -19.90 -12.43
N PRO A 198 9.41 -20.77 -13.42
CA PRO A 198 9.78 -20.34 -14.76
C PRO A 198 8.58 -19.83 -15.56
N GLY A 199 8.83 -18.84 -16.43
CA GLY A 199 7.88 -18.45 -17.47
C GLY A 199 7.61 -19.57 -18.49
N ARG A 200 6.54 -19.41 -19.27
CA ARG A 200 6.23 -20.35 -20.37
C ARG A 200 7.28 -20.22 -21.48
N VAL A 201 7.78 -21.35 -21.98
CA VAL A 201 8.67 -21.38 -23.14
C VAL A 201 7.92 -20.92 -24.39
N ARG A 202 8.25 -19.73 -24.89
CA ARG A 202 7.62 -19.10 -26.06
C ARG A 202 8.60 -19.10 -27.22
N VAL A 203 8.63 -20.20 -27.97
CA VAL A 203 9.48 -20.32 -29.17
C VAL A 203 8.64 -20.63 -30.40
N ARG A 204 8.93 -19.92 -31.49
CA ARG A 204 8.26 -20.15 -32.77
C ARG A 204 8.63 -21.54 -33.32
N PRO A 205 7.72 -22.22 -34.04
CA PRO A 205 8.06 -23.42 -34.78
C PRO A 205 9.21 -23.15 -35.75
N TYR A 206 10.11 -24.13 -35.92
CA TYR A 206 11.11 -24.06 -36.99
C TYR A 206 10.43 -24.19 -38.35
N ILE A 207 10.56 -23.16 -39.19
CA ILE A 207 10.12 -23.19 -40.58
C ILE A 207 11.38 -23.14 -41.45
N PRO A 208 11.76 -24.26 -42.12
CA PRO A 208 12.96 -24.29 -42.96
C PRO A 208 12.93 -23.20 -44.03
N GLY A 209 13.97 -22.35 -44.07
CA GLY A 209 14.10 -21.26 -45.05
C GLY A 209 13.51 -19.92 -44.61
N GLU A 210 12.84 -19.84 -43.46
CA GLU A 210 12.52 -18.55 -42.82
C GLU A 210 13.65 -18.14 -41.88
N GLU A 211 14.25 -16.98 -42.15
CA GLU A 211 15.15 -16.36 -41.18
C GLU A 211 14.30 -15.69 -40.08
N ASN A 212 14.50 -16.12 -38.84
CA ASN A 212 13.78 -15.58 -37.70
C ASN A 212 14.73 -14.71 -36.88
N PHE A 213 14.59 -13.39 -37.01
CA PHE A 213 15.43 -12.39 -36.35
C PHE A 213 14.82 -11.79 -35.08
N ASP A 214 13.59 -12.19 -34.72
CA ASP A 214 12.95 -11.69 -33.50
C ASP A 214 13.71 -12.22 -32.26
N PRO A 215 14.12 -11.35 -31.32
CA PRO A 215 14.74 -11.80 -30.09
C PRO A 215 13.75 -12.65 -29.29
N LEU A 216 14.16 -13.88 -28.97
CA LEU A 216 13.33 -14.84 -28.24
C LEU A 216 13.16 -14.48 -26.76
N VAL A 217 14.14 -13.80 -26.18
CA VAL A 217 14.07 -13.23 -24.83
C VAL A 217 14.04 -11.72 -25.00
N ARG A 218 13.17 -11.03 -24.27
CA ARG A 218 13.03 -9.57 -24.39
C ARG A 218 12.82 -8.94 -23.03
N ILE A 219 13.55 -7.86 -22.77
CA ILE A 219 13.29 -6.94 -21.65
C ILE A 219 12.35 -5.87 -22.16
N CYS A 220 11.10 -5.90 -21.67
CA CYS A 220 10.06 -4.95 -22.01
C CYS A 220 10.04 -3.74 -21.07
N ARG A 221 10.37 -3.94 -19.79
CA ARG A 221 10.47 -2.86 -18.81
C ARG A 221 11.66 -3.03 -17.88
N VAL A 222 12.19 -1.91 -17.39
CA VAL A 222 13.17 -1.83 -16.30
C VAL A 222 12.60 -0.94 -15.22
N ASN A 223 12.43 -1.46 -14.00
CA ASN A 223 11.73 -0.82 -12.87
C ASN A 223 10.41 -0.15 -13.29
N GLY A 224 9.61 -0.86 -14.10
CA GLY A 224 8.33 -0.38 -14.60
C GLY A 224 8.38 0.55 -15.83
N LEU A 225 9.55 1.08 -16.21
CA LEU A 225 9.70 1.96 -17.39
C LEU A 225 9.83 1.16 -18.68
N ARG A 226 9.06 1.48 -19.73
CA ARG A 226 9.09 0.74 -21.01
C ARG A 226 10.38 1.00 -21.77
N THR A 227 10.98 -0.07 -22.28
CA THR A 227 12.24 -0.02 -23.05
C THR A 227 12.01 0.31 -24.52
N GLY A 228 13.10 0.52 -25.26
CA GLY A 228 13.06 0.76 -26.70
C GLY A 228 12.70 -0.49 -27.49
N SER A 229 12.84 -1.64 -26.83
CA SER A 229 12.44 -2.95 -27.34
C SER A 229 10.98 -3.29 -27.04
N TYR A 230 10.21 -2.39 -26.41
CA TYR A 230 8.80 -2.63 -26.10
C TYR A 230 8.01 -2.99 -27.36
N THR A 231 7.22 -4.06 -27.28
CA THR A 231 6.47 -4.60 -28.42
C THR A 231 5.00 -4.78 -28.02
N PRO A 232 4.03 -4.24 -28.77
CA PRO A 232 4.19 -3.47 -30.02
C PRO A 232 5.02 -2.18 -29.84
N PRO A 233 5.80 -1.78 -30.88
CA PRO A 233 6.65 -0.58 -30.79
C PRO A 233 5.86 0.67 -30.43
N LEU A 234 6.45 1.50 -29.56
CA LEU A 234 5.88 2.78 -29.16
C LEU A 234 6.31 3.89 -30.13
N THR A 235 5.37 4.77 -30.45
CA THR A 235 5.62 6.03 -31.15
C THR A 235 6.21 7.08 -30.18
N PRO A 236 6.90 8.14 -30.66
CA PRO A 236 7.56 9.09 -29.77
C PRO A 236 6.65 9.69 -28.69
N GLY A 237 5.39 10.02 -29.02
CA GLY A 237 4.43 10.62 -28.09
C GLY A 237 3.77 9.62 -27.12
N GLN A 238 4.07 8.33 -27.22
CA GLN A 238 3.55 7.31 -26.31
C GLN A 238 4.46 7.06 -25.11
N TYR A 239 5.73 7.47 -25.18
CA TYR A 239 6.63 7.41 -24.03
C TYR A 239 6.23 8.47 -23.01
N THR A 240 6.21 8.09 -21.73
CA THR A 240 6.02 9.06 -20.64
C THR A 240 7.31 9.86 -20.45
N PRO A 241 7.24 11.06 -19.85
CA PRO A 241 8.45 11.81 -19.52
C PRO A 241 9.46 10.97 -18.71
N ASP A 242 8.98 10.18 -17.74
CA ASP A 242 9.83 9.36 -16.88
C ASP A 242 10.59 8.24 -17.63
N GLU A 243 10.14 7.85 -18.83
CA GLU A 243 10.80 6.84 -19.67
C GLU A 243 11.92 7.42 -20.52
N LEU A 244 12.01 8.75 -20.62
CA LEU A 244 12.98 9.45 -21.46
C LEU A 244 14.05 10.11 -20.59
N GLN A 245 15.29 10.12 -21.10
CA GLN A 245 16.36 10.87 -20.46
C GLN A 245 16.05 12.35 -20.55
N GLN A 246 16.09 13.03 -19.42
CA GLN A 246 15.85 14.47 -19.34
C GLN A 246 17.06 15.19 -18.75
N ARG A 247 17.21 16.46 -19.11
CA ARG A 247 18.09 17.41 -18.45
C ARG A 247 17.23 18.46 -17.78
N CYS A 248 17.21 18.44 -16.47
CA CYS A 248 16.42 19.36 -15.67
C CYS A 248 17.28 20.51 -15.14
N ARG A 249 16.66 21.67 -14.98
CA ARG A 249 17.24 22.84 -14.30
C ARG A 249 16.15 23.65 -13.63
N VAL A 250 16.50 24.36 -12.57
CA VAL A 250 15.59 25.29 -11.92
C VAL A 250 15.72 26.67 -12.58
N ILE A 251 14.60 27.26 -12.99
CA ILE A 251 14.51 28.64 -13.45
C ILE A 251 13.59 29.43 -12.53
N MET A 252 13.78 30.74 -12.47
CA MET A 252 12.85 31.64 -11.80
C MET A 252 11.82 32.15 -12.80
N GLU A 253 10.54 31.85 -12.57
CA GLU A 253 9.41 32.40 -13.32
C GLU A 253 8.68 33.40 -12.41
N GLY A 254 9.02 34.68 -12.54
CA GLY A 254 8.64 35.69 -11.54
C GLY A 254 9.39 35.49 -10.22
N ASN A 255 8.65 35.31 -9.13
CA ASN A 255 9.21 35.03 -7.80
C ASN A 255 9.15 33.53 -7.43
N GLU A 256 8.72 32.66 -8.34
CA GLU A 256 8.58 31.23 -8.10
C GLU A 256 9.69 30.44 -8.80
N ALA A 257 10.31 29.52 -8.06
CA ALA A 257 11.28 28.59 -8.59
C ALA A 257 10.55 27.44 -9.28
N ARG A 258 10.85 27.19 -10.55
CA ARG A 258 10.22 26.15 -11.36
C ARG A 258 11.27 25.25 -11.99
N GLN A 259 11.09 23.93 -11.84
CA GLN A 259 11.88 22.96 -12.58
C GLN A 259 11.43 22.92 -14.05
N VAL A 260 12.37 23.06 -14.97
CA VAL A 260 12.15 22.86 -16.41
C VAL A 260 13.08 21.75 -16.87
N CYS A 261 12.50 20.76 -17.53
CA CYS A 261 13.20 19.60 -18.04
C CYS A 261 13.05 19.51 -19.56
N GLU A 262 14.16 19.21 -20.23
CA GLU A 262 14.22 19.03 -21.68
C GLU A 262 14.61 17.58 -21.98
N VAL A 263 13.87 16.93 -22.86
CA VAL A 263 14.19 15.57 -23.32
C VAL A 263 15.50 15.58 -24.10
N GLN A 264 16.41 14.70 -23.73
CA GLN A 264 17.68 14.54 -24.43
C GLN A 264 17.49 13.70 -25.70
N THR A 265 17.96 14.20 -26.83
CA THR A 265 17.82 13.54 -28.15
C THR A 265 19.15 13.14 -28.78
N THR A 266 20.28 13.55 -28.22
CA THR A 266 21.64 13.21 -28.66
C THR A 266 22.49 12.72 -27.50
N ASP A 267 23.62 12.06 -27.78
CA ASP A 267 24.59 11.62 -26.77
C ASP A 267 23.98 10.74 -25.68
N CYS A 268 23.17 9.76 -26.08
CA CYS A 268 22.38 8.96 -25.14
C CYS A 268 23.27 8.18 -24.16
N PRO A 269 22.98 8.25 -22.84
CA PRO A 269 23.72 7.48 -21.85
C PRO A 269 23.49 5.97 -22.01
N GLY A 270 22.34 5.55 -22.53
CA GLY A 270 22.04 4.16 -22.88
C GLY A 270 21.41 4.05 -24.26
N ASN A 271 20.28 3.33 -24.34
CA ASN A 271 19.53 3.17 -25.58
C ASN A 271 18.84 4.47 -26.03
N SER A 272 18.47 4.52 -27.31
CA SER A 272 17.59 5.53 -27.88
C SER A 272 16.36 4.87 -28.48
N ALA A 273 15.19 5.49 -28.33
CA ALA A 273 13.95 5.05 -28.94
C ALA A 273 13.23 6.24 -29.55
N ALA A 274 12.71 6.06 -30.77
CA ALA A 274 11.86 7.05 -31.43
C ALA A 274 12.46 8.47 -31.53
N GLY A 275 13.79 8.57 -31.64
CA GLY A 275 14.52 9.85 -31.75
C GLY A 275 14.85 10.53 -30.41
N ALA A 276 14.55 9.90 -29.28
CA ALA A 276 14.90 10.37 -27.94
C ALA A 276 15.78 9.35 -27.21
N CYS A 277 16.59 9.85 -26.27
CA CYS A 277 17.36 9.01 -25.37
C CYS A 277 16.43 8.39 -24.33
N GLN A 278 16.56 7.09 -24.11
CA GLN A 278 15.85 6.42 -23.03
C GLN A 278 16.50 6.73 -21.70
N ARG A 279 15.68 6.79 -20.64
CA ARG A 279 16.20 7.01 -19.29
C ARG A 279 17.11 5.86 -18.89
N VAL A 280 18.31 6.20 -18.44
CA VAL A 280 19.16 5.28 -17.69
C VAL A 280 18.88 5.52 -16.22
N LEU A 281 18.33 4.52 -15.54
CA LEU A 281 18.03 4.62 -14.11
C LEU A 281 19.33 4.56 -13.31
N GLU A 282 19.49 5.50 -12.38
CA GLU A 282 20.57 5.50 -11.40
C GLU A 282 20.15 4.61 -10.23
N ILE A 283 20.94 3.58 -9.94
CA ILE A 283 20.64 2.59 -8.91
C ILE A 283 21.91 2.38 -8.09
N GLU A 284 21.81 2.44 -6.77
CA GLU A 284 22.96 2.24 -5.90
C GLU A 284 23.50 0.81 -6.02
N ALA A 285 24.83 0.67 -5.94
CA ALA A 285 25.46 -0.64 -5.83
C ALA A 285 24.87 -1.44 -4.65
N GLY A 286 24.52 -2.71 -4.87
CA GLY A 286 23.86 -3.56 -3.89
C GLY A 286 22.32 -3.45 -3.85
N GLN A 287 21.70 -2.59 -4.66
CA GLN A 287 20.24 -2.54 -4.81
C GLN A 287 19.76 -3.39 -5.99
N GLY A 288 18.45 -3.65 -6.02
CA GLY A 288 17.81 -4.49 -7.02
C GLY A 288 17.33 -3.75 -8.25
N VAL A 289 17.29 -4.47 -9.36
CA VAL A 289 16.65 -4.06 -10.60
C VAL A 289 15.55 -5.06 -10.90
N LEU A 290 14.33 -4.57 -11.13
CA LEU A 290 13.18 -5.35 -11.54
C LEU A 290 12.98 -5.25 -13.05
N LEU A 291 12.91 -6.38 -13.71
CA LEU A 291 12.66 -6.51 -15.14
C LEU A 291 11.30 -7.15 -15.37
N GLU A 292 10.61 -6.67 -16.39
CA GLU A 292 9.44 -7.33 -16.97
C GLU A 292 9.71 -7.61 -18.44
N GLY A 293 9.31 -8.77 -18.94
CA GLY A 293 9.69 -9.22 -20.25
C GLY A 293 8.98 -10.47 -20.72
N VAL A 294 9.61 -11.08 -21.72
CA VAL A 294 9.11 -12.27 -22.39
C VAL A 294 10.18 -13.35 -22.37
N ASN A 295 9.74 -14.58 -22.11
CA ASN A 295 10.52 -15.81 -22.18
C ASN A 295 11.65 -15.85 -21.13
N PHE A 296 11.39 -15.36 -19.91
CA PHE A 296 12.21 -15.70 -18.73
C PHE A 296 11.86 -17.12 -18.26
N SER A 297 12.11 -18.08 -19.13
CA SER A 297 11.53 -19.42 -19.06
C SER A 297 12.29 -20.41 -18.16
N SER A 298 13.19 -19.92 -17.30
CA SER A 298 14.02 -20.75 -16.44
C SER A 298 14.40 -19.96 -15.20
N VAL A 299 14.30 -20.61 -14.03
CA VAL A 299 14.78 -20.08 -12.74
C VAL A 299 16.31 -20.04 -12.65
N ASP A 300 17.01 -20.67 -13.61
CA ASP A 300 18.48 -20.59 -13.73
C ASP A 300 18.91 -19.41 -14.62
N ALA A 301 18.02 -18.46 -14.91
CA ALA A 301 18.36 -17.26 -15.66
C ALA A 301 19.38 -16.40 -14.88
N THR A 302 20.32 -15.82 -15.62
CA THR A 302 21.33 -14.92 -15.07
C THR A 302 21.30 -13.58 -15.80
N VAL A 303 21.88 -12.55 -15.18
CA VAL A 303 22.09 -11.25 -15.82
C VAL A 303 23.58 -11.02 -16.03
N ARG A 304 23.95 -10.74 -17.27
CA ARG A 304 25.33 -10.41 -17.66
C ARG A 304 25.51 -8.92 -17.66
N LEU A 305 26.43 -8.43 -16.82
CA LEU A 305 26.81 -7.03 -16.73
C LEU A 305 28.10 -6.78 -17.49
N PHE A 306 28.18 -5.68 -18.22
CA PHE A 306 29.38 -5.25 -18.94
C PHE A 306 29.51 -3.73 -18.93
N ALA A 307 30.74 -3.22 -19.01
CA ALA A 307 30.97 -1.78 -19.11
C ALA A 307 30.42 -1.26 -20.43
N LYS A 308 29.79 -0.07 -20.42
CA LYS A 308 29.30 0.58 -21.63
C LYS A 308 30.39 0.72 -22.70
N ASP A 309 31.61 1.05 -22.30
CA ASP A 309 32.73 1.31 -23.21
C ASP A 309 33.46 0.03 -23.66
N ALA A 310 33.05 -1.14 -23.16
CA ALA A 310 33.57 -2.45 -23.56
C ALA A 310 32.45 -3.48 -23.77
N PRO A 311 31.48 -3.22 -24.68
CA PRO A 311 30.33 -4.09 -24.90
C PRO A 311 30.81 -5.37 -25.59
N GLY A 312 30.94 -6.45 -24.83
CA GLY A 312 31.45 -7.73 -25.31
C GLY A 312 32.31 -8.47 -24.30
N THR A 313 32.82 -7.77 -23.27
CA THR A 313 33.47 -8.41 -22.13
C THR A 313 32.52 -8.39 -20.93
N VAL A 314 31.98 -9.57 -20.59
CA VAL A 314 31.15 -9.74 -19.40
C VAL A 314 32.03 -9.49 -18.17
N LEU A 315 31.69 -8.47 -17.39
CA LEU A 315 32.39 -8.13 -16.15
C LEU A 315 31.94 -9.01 -14.99
N ARG A 316 30.62 -9.28 -14.94
CA ARG A 316 29.95 -10.06 -13.91
C ARG A 316 28.77 -10.80 -14.54
N GLU A 317 28.51 -11.99 -14.06
CA GLU A 317 27.27 -12.71 -14.28
C GLU A 317 26.62 -12.88 -12.90
N VAL A 318 25.40 -12.37 -12.73
CA VAL A 318 24.69 -12.37 -11.44
C VAL A 318 23.45 -13.25 -11.53
N PRO A 319 23.13 -14.01 -10.47
CA PRO A 319 21.90 -14.77 -10.41
C PRO A 319 20.70 -13.82 -10.40
N ALA A 320 19.58 -14.31 -10.93
CA ALA A 320 18.32 -13.59 -10.92
C ALA A 320 17.22 -14.45 -10.29
N GLN A 321 16.26 -13.78 -9.66
CA GLN A 321 15.02 -14.40 -9.20
C GLN A 321 13.97 -14.29 -10.29
N VAL A 322 13.36 -15.41 -10.66
CA VAL A 322 12.40 -15.47 -11.78
C VAL A 322 10.99 -15.81 -11.31
N CYS A 323 10.04 -15.05 -11.84
CA CYS A 323 8.61 -15.19 -11.65
C CYS A 323 7.93 -15.21 -13.01
N GLY A 324 7.62 -16.41 -13.49
CA GLY A 324 6.99 -16.62 -14.78
C GLY A 324 5.56 -16.09 -14.86
N ASP A 325 5.14 -15.66 -16.04
CA ASP A 325 3.75 -15.35 -16.33
C ASP A 325 3.01 -16.61 -16.81
N ASP A 326 2.12 -17.10 -15.96
CA ASP A 326 1.22 -18.22 -16.23
C ASP A 326 -0.19 -17.80 -16.65
N GLU A 327 -0.53 -16.51 -16.56
CA GLU A 327 -1.83 -15.97 -16.91
C GLU A 327 -1.93 -15.74 -18.43
N THR A 328 -0.90 -15.16 -19.04
CA THR A 328 -0.92 -14.86 -20.47
C THR A 328 -0.94 -16.16 -21.29
N PRO A 329 -1.94 -16.37 -22.17
CA PRO A 329 -1.99 -17.53 -23.04
C PRO A 329 -0.71 -17.72 -23.86
N LEU A 330 -0.38 -18.95 -24.21
CA LEU A 330 0.76 -19.21 -25.09
C LEU A 330 0.52 -18.60 -26.48
N THR A 331 -0.69 -18.78 -27.00
CA THR A 331 -1.11 -18.31 -28.32
C THR A 331 -2.39 -17.48 -28.23
N GLU A 332 -2.59 -16.62 -29.22
CA GLU A 332 -3.86 -15.95 -29.50
C GLU A 332 -4.39 -16.39 -30.86
N ARG A 333 -5.71 -16.35 -31.05
CA ARG A 333 -6.33 -16.68 -32.33
C ARG A 333 -6.60 -15.41 -33.12
N ILE A 334 -5.88 -15.21 -34.23
CA ILE A 334 -6.09 -14.10 -35.17
C ILE A 334 -6.66 -14.70 -36.46
N GLY A 335 -7.95 -14.44 -36.69
CA GLY A 335 -8.69 -15.10 -37.77
C GLY A 335 -8.75 -16.61 -37.54
N ASN A 336 -8.19 -17.40 -38.47
CA ASN A 336 -8.16 -18.86 -38.39
C ASN A 336 -6.80 -19.44 -37.99
N GLN A 337 -5.84 -18.60 -37.59
CA GLN A 337 -4.49 -19.00 -37.22
C GLN A 337 -4.22 -18.74 -35.75
N ASP A 338 -3.53 -19.69 -35.11
CA ASP A 338 -3.00 -19.51 -33.76
C ASP A 338 -1.62 -18.86 -33.89
N ARG A 339 -1.47 -17.69 -33.27
CA ARG A 339 -0.25 -16.91 -33.25
C ARG A 339 0.36 -16.96 -31.87
N LEU A 340 1.64 -17.28 -31.79
CA LEU A 340 2.40 -17.19 -30.53
C LEU A 340 2.41 -15.76 -30.00
N ILE A 341 2.07 -15.58 -28.73
CA ILE A 341 2.22 -14.29 -28.04
C ILE A 341 3.68 -14.19 -27.59
N LEU A 342 4.46 -13.37 -28.28
CA LEU A 342 5.89 -13.11 -28.06
C LEU A 342 6.17 -11.60 -27.96
N ASP A 343 5.29 -10.89 -27.30
CA ASP A 343 5.32 -9.43 -27.13
C ASP A 343 5.09 -9.05 -25.66
N CYS A 344 5.14 -7.75 -25.35
CA CYS A 344 5.13 -7.23 -23.98
C CYS A 344 3.73 -7.23 -23.34
N ARG A 345 2.81 -8.06 -23.85
CA ARG A 345 1.63 -8.52 -23.10
C ARG A 345 1.97 -9.67 -22.16
N VAL A 346 3.09 -10.36 -22.39
CA VAL A 346 3.63 -11.32 -21.42
C VAL A 346 4.33 -10.53 -20.32
N HIS A 347 4.07 -10.93 -19.08
CA HIS A 347 4.57 -10.28 -17.88
C HIS A 347 5.50 -11.21 -17.10
N ASP A 348 6.41 -11.92 -17.80
CA ASP A 348 7.46 -12.66 -17.09
C ASP A 348 8.31 -11.63 -16.33
N ARG A 349 8.52 -11.83 -15.03
CA ARG A 349 9.25 -10.89 -14.18
C ARG A 349 10.51 -11.51 -13.63
N LEU A 350 11.53 -10.68 -13.50
CA LEU A 350 12.84 -11.09 -13.04
C LEU A 350 13.46 -9.97 -12.20
N SER A 351 14.04 -10.29 -11.05
CA SER A 351 14.83 -9.33 -10.28
C SER A 351 16.27 -9.79 -10.08
N PHE A 352 17.22 -8.86 -10.13
CA PHE A 352 18.62 -9.14 -9.82
C PHE A 352 19.23 -8.00 -9.00
N GLN A 353 20.25 -8.33 -8.21
CA GLN A 353 20.99 -7.35 -7.41
C GLN A 353 22.24 -6.87 -8.17
N LEU A 354 22.45 -5.55 -8.22
CA LEU A 354 23.73 -5.00 -8.67
C LEU A 354 24.83 -5.36 -7.66
N PRO A 355 25.99 -5.87 -8.09
CA PRO A 355 27.08 -6.18 -7.18
C PRO A 355 27.46 -4.97 -6.31
N ALA A 356 27.59 -5.17 -5.00
CA ALA A 356 27.88 -4.08 -4.06
C ALA A 356 29.30 -3.51 -4.23
N ASP A 357 30.20 -4.25 -4.88
CA ASP A 357 31.57 -3.82 -5.24
C ASP A 357 31.66 -3.14 -6.61
N LEU A 358 30.54 -2.98 -7.31
CA LEU A 358 30.53 -2.36 -8.63
C LEU A 358 30.83 -0.85 -8.51
N ALA A 359 31.82 -0.40 -9.28
CA ALA A 359 32.18 1.02 -9.30
C ALA A 359 31.05 1.87 -9.91
N PRO A 360 30.94 3.16 -9.55
CA PRO A 360 29.97 4.04 -10.18
C PRO A 360 30.21 4.19 -11.69
N GLY A 361 29.13 4.26 -12.47
CA GLY A 361 29.20 4.40 -13.93
C GLY A 361 28.02 3.75 -14.65
N VAL A 362 27.98 3.87 -15.98
CA VAL A 362 26.92 3.27 -16.80
C VAL A 362 27.33 1.87 -17.26
N TYR A 363 26.48 0.89 -17.01
CA TYR A 363 26.66 -0.50 -17.36
C TYR A 363 25.57 -0.96 -18.32
N GLY A 364 25.98 -1.73 -19.33
CA GLY A 364 25.05 -2.49 -20.15
C GLY A 364 24.75 -3.84 -19.49
N PHE A 365 23.55 -4.35 -19.70
CA PHE A 365 23.15 -5.66 -19.20
C PHE A 365 22.25 -6.43 -20.17
N GLN A 366 22.31 -7.76 -20.08
CA GLN A 366 21.43 -8.69 -20.80
C GLN A 366 20.99 -9.82 -19.88
N VAL A 367 19.75 -10.27 -20.05
CA VAL A 367 19.26 -11.51 -19.45
C VAL A 367 19.75 -12.69 -20.31
N ALA A 368 20.36 -13.67 -19.66
CA ALA A 368 20.79 -14.93 -20.24
C ALA A 368 19.92 -16.06 -19.69
N VAL A 369 19.14 -16.71 -20.56
CA VAL A 369 18.20 -17.77 -20.19
C VAL A 369 18.66 -19.09 -20.81
N PRO A 370 18.77 -20.19 -20.05
CA PRO A 370 18.99 -21.51 -20.62
C PRO A 370 17.96 -21.85 -21.71
N ASN A 371 18.43 -22.33 -22.85
CA ASN A 371 17.55 -22.67 -23.96
C ASN A 371 16.85 -24.02 -23.72
N LEU A 372 15.57 -23.98 -23.34
CA LEU A 372 14.73 -25.17 -23.12
C LEU A 372 13.92 -25.59 -24.37
N SER A 373 14.04 -24.86 -25.49
CA SER A 373 13.10 -24.98 -26.60
C SER A 373 13.29 -26.18 -27.52
N THR A 374 14.34 -26.97 -27.34
CA THR A 374 14.75 -28.10 -28.21
C THR A 374 14.97 -27.74 -29.69
N HIS A 375 14.91 -26.45 -30.04
CA HIS A 375 15.01 -25.96 -31.41
C HIS A 375 16.46 -26.02 -31.92
N PRO A 376 16.73 -26.70 -33.05
CA PRO A 376 18.10 -27.03 -33.47
C PRO A 376 18.95 -25.82 -33.91
N GLY A 377 18.31 -24.70 -34.24
CA GLY A 377 18.99 -23.45 -34.64
C GLY A 377 19.39 -22.51 -33.50
N HIS A 378 19.00 -22.81 -32.25
CA HIS A 378 19.29 -21.92 -31.11
C HIS A 378 20.42 -22.49 -30.25
N GLY A 379 21.34 -21.61 -29.84
CA GLY A 379 22.44 -21.97 -28.93
C GLY A 379 21.95 -22.42 -27.55
N PRO A 380 22.86 -22.85 -26.65
CA PRO A 380 22.49 -23.33 -25.32
C PRO A 380 21.91 -22.23 -24.40
N VAL A 381 22.13 -20.97 -24.76
CA VAL A 381 21.66 -19.79 -24.01
C VAL A 381 20.97 -18.84 -24.98
N LEU A 382 19.80 -18.36 -24.59
CA LEU A 382 19.07 -17.28 -25.26
C LEU A 382 19.41 -15.96 -24.56
N LEU A 383 19.69 -14.91 -25.33
CA LEU A 383 20.03 -13.59 -24.82
C LEU A 383 18.92 -12.59 -25.13
N SER A 384 18.68 -11.68 -24.20
CA SER A 384 17.79 -10.54 -24.41
C SER A 384 18.43 -9.43 -25.25
N ASN A 385 17.64 -8.42 -25.60
CA ASN A 385 18.16 -7.08 -25.91
C ASN A 385 19.06 -6.55 -24.78
N VAL A 386 19.97 -5.66 -25.13
CA VAL A 386 20.82 -4.93 -24.18
C VAL A 386 20.01 -3.78 -23.60
N GLU A 387 20.02 -3.64 -22.28
CA GLU A 387 19.53 -2.45 -21.57
C GLU A 387 20.65 -1.85 -20.71
N TYR A 388 20.42 -0.68 -20.12
CA TYR A 388 21.45 0.08 -19.40
C TYR A 388 20.98 0.54 -18.03
N VAL A 389 21.91 0.57 -17.09
CA VAL A 389 21.72 1.06 -15.72
C VAL A 389 22.91 1.93 -15.31
N GLY A 390 22.65 3.03 -14.62
CA GLY A 390 23.66 3.85 -13.96
C GLY A 390 23.87 3.32 -12.55
N VAL A 391 25.10 3.05 -12.17
CA VAL A 391 25.47 2.61 -10.83
C VAL A 391 25.90 3.84 -10.05
N ALA A 392 25.19 4.11 -8.96
CA ALA A 392 25.47 5.21 -8.05
C ALA A 392 26.18 4.72 -6.77
N THR A 393 26.89 5.63 -6.10
CA THR A 393 27.39 5.36 -4.74
C THR A 393 26.23 5.38 -3.74
N PRO A 394 26.22 4.49 -2.73
CA PRO A 394 25.24 4.53 -1.65
C PRO A 394 25.17 5.90 -0.99
N SER A 395 23.96 6.43 -0.86
CA SER A 395 23.70 7.76 -0.32
C SER A 395 23.85 7.77 1.20
N SER A 396 24.63 8.73 1.72
CA SER A 396 24.67 9.06 3.14
C SER A 396 23.64 10.13 3.52
N ALA A 397 22.79 10.54 2.59
CA ALA A 397 21.85 11.64 2.78
C ALA A 397 20.89 11.38 3.94
N ARG A 398 20.40 12.47 4.52
CA ARG A 398 19.36 12.43 5.56
C ARG A 398 18.09 13.11 5.08
N PHE A 399 16.97 12.55 5.49
CA PHE A 399 15.66 12.98 5.02
C PHE A 399 14.69 13.27 6.17
N GLU A 400 13.82 14.24 5.93
CA GLU A 400 12.61 14.48 6.72
C GLU A 400 11.38 14.40 5.81
N ILE A 401 10.27 13.88 6.34
CA ILE A 401 8.95 13.95 5.70
C ILE A 401 8.04 14.75 6.63
N ARG A 402 7.35 15.75 6.09
CA ARG A 402 6.44 16.64 6.81
C ARG A 402 5.08 16.71 6.11
N SER A 403 4.02 16.90 6.88
CA SER A 403 2.75 17.39 6.34
C SER A 403 2.70 18.91 6.42
N GLU A 404 1.97 19.54 5.51
CA GLU A 404 1.78 20.99 5.49
C GLU A 404 0.32 21.36 5.76
N SER A 405 -0.63 20.78 5.02
CA SER A 405 -2.04 21.14 5.11
C SER A 405 -2.96 19.95 4.88
N LEU A 406 -4.17 20.04 5.42
CA LEU A 406 -5.34 19.23 5.10
C LEU A 406 -6.35 20.13 4.38
N TYR A 407 -6.83 19.74 3.20
CA TYR A 407 -7.87 20.45 2.47
C TYR A 407 -9.08 19.54 2.25
N ALA A 408 -10.25 19.95 2.71
CA ALA A 408 -11.50 19.23 2.46
C ALA A 408 -12.07 19.68 1.11
N ARG A 409 -11.94 18.86 0.06
CA ARG A 409 -12.63 19.10 -1.22
C ARG A 409 -14.12 18.85 -1.11
N ALA A 410 -14.47 17.81 -0.39
CA ALA A 410 -15.83 17.41 -0.05
C ALA A 410 -15.77 16.75 1.32
N GLU A 411 -16.51 17.28 2.28
CA GLU A 411 -16.66 16.64 3.59
C GLU A 411 -17.51 15.36 3.46
N THR A 412 -17.59 14.60 4.55
CA THR A 412 -18.37 13.36 4.59
C THR A 412 -19.88 13.62 4.52
N SER A 413 -20.58 12.79 3.75
CA SER A 413 -22.00 12.95 3.46
C SER A 413 -22.90 12.18 4.44
N PRO A 414 -24.10 12.68 4.78
CA PRO A 414 -24.65 13.97 4.36
C PRO A 414 -24.11 15.15 5.18
N ALA A 415 -23.65 16.19 4.48
CA ALA A 415 -23.18 17.47 5.02
C ALA A 415 -24.07 18.09 6.12
N SER A 416 -25.39 17.87 6.05
CA SER A 416 -26.35 18.52 6.94
C SER A 416 -26.70 17.75 8.22
N PHE A 417 -26.06 16.61 8.52
CA PHE A 417 -26.31 15.80 9.72
C PHE A 417 -24.99 15.42 10.39
N GLY A 418 -24.84 15.68 11.69
CA GLY A 418 -23.66 15.30 12.46
C GLY A 418 -22.49 16.27 12.27
N SER A 419 -21.48 16.17 13.12
CA SER A 419 -20.22 16.87 12.91
C SER A 419 -19.33 16.11 11.91
N ASP A 420 -18.43 16.85 11.29
CA ASP A 420 -17.52 16.49 10.21
C ASP A 420 -16.06 16.53 10.68
N GLU A 421 -15.84 16.07 11.92
CA GLU A 421 -14.51 16.06 12.48
C GLU A 421 -13.66 14.96 11.84
N VAL A 422 -12.36 15.25 11.70
CA VAL A 422 -11.39 14.38 11.06
C VAL A 422 -10.28 14.08 12.07
N GLY A 423 -10.07 12.80 12.36
CA GLY A 423 -8.95 12.34 13.18
C GLY A 423 -7.96 11.55 12.35
N ILE A 424 -6.71 12.02 12.26
CA ILE A 424 -5.64 11.39 11.48
C ILE A 424 -4.56 10.84 12.42
N ARG A 425 -4.21 9.57 12.25
CA ARG A 425 -3.09 8.89 12.90
C ARG A 425 -2.04 8.54 11.87
N ILE A 426 -0.78 8.77 12.24
CA ILE A 426 0.37 8.47 11.39
C ILE A 426 1.39 7.71 12.24
N LEU A 427 1.88 6.59 11.71
CA LEU A 427 2.97 5.82 12.28
C LEU A 427 4.09 5.77 11.24
N ALA A 428 5.31 6.15 11.62
CA ALA A 428 6.47 6.08 10.76
C ALA A 428 7.61 5.28 11.39
N LEU A 429 8.36 4.53 10.58
CA LEU A 429 9.45 3.67 11.02
C LEU A 429 10.66 3.82 10.08
N PRO A 430 11.85 4.13 10.63
CA PRO A 430 13.07 4.04 9.85
C PRO A 430 13.49 2.57 9.77
N LEU A 431 13.83 2.12 8.57
CA LEU A 431 14.36 0.78 8.33
C LEU A 431 15.83 0.87 8.02
N PHE A 432 16.64 0.02 8.64
CA PHE A 432 18.09 0.05 8.49
C PHE A 432 18.58 -0.99 7.47
N PRO A 433 19.80 -0.82 6.92
CA PRO A 433 20.35 -1.74 5.90
C PRO A 433 20.47 -3.21 6.34
N ASP A 434 20.49 -3.45 7.65
CA ASP A 434 20.53 -4.77 8.27
C ASP A 434 19.13 -5.36 8.53
N LEU A 435 18.09 -4.73 8.00
CA LEU A 435 16.66 -5.08 8.14
C LEU A 435 16.08 -4.93 9.54
N SER A 436 16.83 -4.33 10.48
CA SER A 436 16.25 -3.85 11.74
C SER A 436 15.48 -2.53 11.51
N SER A 437 14.68 -2.12 12.49
CA SER A 437 14.04 -0.80 12.51
C SER A 437 14.59 0.07 13.63
N GLY A 438 14.44 1.38 13.49
CA GLY A 438 14.53 2.28 14.63
C GLY A 438 13.20 2.40 15.36
N GLU A 439 13.16 3.27 16.36
CA GLU A 439 11.95 3.55 17.13
C GLU A 439 10.83 4.07 16.24
N ALA A 440 9.60 3.65 16.55
CA ALA A 440 8.39 4.15 15.94
C ALA A 440 8.23 5.66 16.21
N GLN A 441 8.04 6.42 15.15
CA GLN A 441 7.81 7.87 15.19
C GLN A 441 6.32 8.13 15.03
N LEU A 442 5.77 8.84 16.01
CA LEU A 442 4.38 9.27 16.03
C LEU A 442 4.35 10.79 16.06
N PRO A 443 3.78 11.44 15.04
CA PRO A 443 3.52 12.87 15.10
C PRO A 443 2.65 13.21 16.31
N ASN A 444 2.70 14.48 16.71
CA ASN A 444 1.85 15.02 17.78
C ASN A 444 1.97 14.27 19.13
N GLY A 445 3.13 13.68 19.42
CA GLY A 445 3.39 12.98 20.69
C GLY A 445 2.65 11.64 20.82
N GLY A 446 2.10 11.08 19.74
CA GLY A 446 1.29 9.86 19.78
C GLY A 446 -0.20 10.11 19.61
N GLU A 447 -0.66 11.32 19.90
CA GLU A 447 -2.07 11.70 19.81
C GLU A 447 -2.52 11.86 18.35
N PRO A 448 -3.79 11.54 18.03
CA PRO A 448 -4.35 11.84 16.72
C PRO A 448 -4.23 13.33 16.38
N ILE A 449 -3.97 13.62 15.10
CA ILE A 449 -4.07 14.97 14.54
C ILE A 449 -5.56 15.22 14.29
N ARG A 450 -6.15 16.14 15.04
CA ARG A 450 -7.60 16.41 15.02
C ARG A 450 -7.93 17.71 14.30
N PHE A 451 -9.02 17.66 13.56
CA PHE A 451 -9.65 18.81 12.94
C PHE A 451 -11.14 18.76 13.22
N GLY A 452 -11.68 19.81 13.83
CA GLY A 452 -13.12 19.96 14.02
C GLY A 452 -13.72 20.92 13.00
N ASP A 453 -14.98 20.67 12.63
CA ASP A 453 -15.78 21.52 11.74
C ASP A 453 -15.07 21.76 10.40
N VAL A 454 -14.75 20.68 9.67
CA VAL A 454 -13.94 20.75 8.43
C VAL A 454 -14.82 20.77 7.19
N ASP A 455 -15.39 21.95 6.93
CA ASP A 455 -16.31 22.16 5.82
C ASP A 455 -15.63 22.01 4.44
N SER A 456 -16.45 21.64 3.45
CA SER A 456 -16.06 21.57 2.04
C SER A 456 -15.55 22.93 1.53
N GLY A 457 -14.30 22.95 1.07
CA GLY A 457 -13.61 24.15 0.61
C GLY A 457 -12.65 24.74 1.64
N GLU A 458 -12.54 24.16 2.84
CA GLU A 458 -11.63 24.64 3.87
C GLU A 458 -10.25 23.98 3.83
N THR A 459 -9.22 24.78 4.13
CA THR A 459 -7.85 24.32 4.36
C THR A 459 -7.48 24.52 5.83
N ARG A 460 -7.01 23.45 6.48
CA ARG A 460 -6.49 23.46 7.84
C ARG A 460 -4.97 23.22 7.83
N ALA A 461 -4.25 23.93 8.69
CA ALA A 461 -2.81 23.73 8.85
C ALA A 461 -2.54 22.40 9.56
N MET A 462 -1.62 21.60 9.03
CA MET A 462 -1.23 20.31 9.62
C MET A 462 0.20 20.39 10.17
N ASP A 463 1.17 20.93 9.42
CA ASP A 463 2.53 21.28 9.88
C ASP A 463 3.24 20.30 10.84
N HIS A 464 3.11 18.98 10.63
CA HIS A 464 3.72 17.97 11.49
C HIS A 464 4.98 17.34 10.86
N LEU A 465 5.99 17.08 11.69
CA LEU A 465 7.11 16.19 11.32
C LEU A 465 6.62 14.75 11.40
N LEU A 466 6.60 14.07 10.25
CA LEU A 466 6.09 12.71 10.11
C LEU A 466 7.20 11.67 10.24
N PHE A 467 8.38 11.99 9.72
CA PHE A 467 9.52 11.10 9.71
C PHE A 467 10.83 11.88 9.70
N SER A 468 11.82 11.39 10.43
CA SER A 468 13.20 11.85 10.37
C SER A 468 14.15 10.70 10.75
N HIS A 469 15.43 10.80 10.37
CA HIS A 469 16.42 9.82 10.78
C HIS A 469 17.81 10.45 10.93
N GLN A 470 18.63 9.87 11.81
CA GLN A 470 19.99 10.34 12.10
C GLN A 470 21.08 9.36 11.66
N THR A 471 20.72 8.10 11.42
CA THR A 471 21.60 7.03 10.92
C THR A 471 21.24 6.68 9.47
N PRO A 472 22.14 6.06 8.69
CA PRO A 472 21.80 5.60 7.35
C PRO A 472 20.63 4.62 7.39
N ILE A 473 19.63 4.85 6.53
CA ILE A 473 18.44 4.00 6.41
C ILE A 473 18.46 3.26 5.07
N LEU A 474 17.79 2.12 5.05
CA LEU A 474 17.34 1.47 3.83
C LEU A 474 16.13 2.20 3.21
N GLY A 475 15.22 2.69 4.05
CA GLY A 475 14.00 3.37 3.64
C GLY A 475 13.15 3.78 4.84
N ALA A 476 11.99 4.34 4.55
CA ALA A 476 10.99 4.71 5.54
C ALA A 476 9.69 3.95 5.29
N ALA A 477 9.03 3.49 6.33
CA ALA A 477 7.69 2.91 6.28
C ALA A 477 6.73 3.83 7.02
N LEU A 478 5.73 4.38 6.35
CA LEU A 478 4.71 5.25 6.93
C LEU A 478 3.32 4.67 6.66
N SER A 479 2.51 4.64 7.71
CA SER A 479 1.09 4.30 7.69
C SER A 479 0.29 5.55 8.05
N ILE A 480 -0.71 5.90 7.23
CA ILE A 480 -1.59 7.05 7.45
C ILE A 480 -3.02 6.56 7.50
N ARG A 481 -3.74 6.94 8.55
CA ARG A 481 -5.14 6.57 8.78
C ARG A 481 -5.93 7.78 9.21
N GLY A 482 -7.00 8.10 8.51
CA GLY A 482 -7.97 9.11 8.94
C GLY A 482 -9.38 8.54 8.98
N PHE A 483 -10.09 8.92 10.02
CA PHE A 483 -11.46 8.50 10.28
C PHE A 483 -12.37 9.72 10.33
N GLU A 484 -13.60 9.51 9.86
CA GLU A 484 -14.69 10.42 10.17
C GLU A 484 -15.10 10.28 11.62
N ILE A 485 -15.29 11.41 12.27
CA ILE A 485 -15.73 11.55 13.65
C ILE A 485 -17.06 12.30 13.67
N ASP A 486 -18.11 11.66 14.22
CA ASP A 486 -19.48 12.23 14.29
C ASP A 486 -19.80 12.87 15.65
N GLY A 487 -18.82 12.94 16.54
CA GLY A 487 -19.00 13.46 17.90
C GLY A 487 -17.81 13.14 18.79
N GLU A 488 -17.21 14.20 19.34
CA GLU A 488 -15.94 14.15 20.06
C GLU A 488 -15.95 13.23 21.29
N GLU A 489 -16.99 13.26 22.13
CA GLU A 489 -17.09 12.38 23.31
C GLU A 489 -17.25 10.90 22.94
N ALA A 490 -17.96 10.62 21.84
CA ALA A 490 -18.07 9.26 21.33
C ALA A 490 -16.74 8.82 20.73
N PHE A 491 -16.05 9.66 19.96
CA PHE A 491 -14.76 9.29 19.40
C PHE A 491 -13.67 9.05 20.45
N GLU A 492 -13.56 9.93 21.44
CA GLU A 492 -12.62 9.81 22.56
C GLU A 492 -12.82 8.51 23.32
N ARG A 493 -14.06 8.23 23.76
CA ARG A 493 -14.31 7.01 24.56
C ARG A 493 -14.33 5.72 23.75
N GLN A 494 -14.64 5.80 22.45
CA GLN A 494 -14.92 4.61 21.65
C GLN A 494 -13.76 4.21 20.77
N ILE A 495 -13.09 5.17 20.12
CA ILE A 495 -12.11 4.91 19.07
C ILE A 495 -10.71 5.13 19.58
N GLU A 496 -10.46 6.26 20.25
CA GLU A 496 -9.14 6.63 20.72
C GLU A 496 -8.59 5.59 21.70
N ASP A 497 -9.20 5.42 22.88
CA ASP A 497 -8.61 4.55 23.90
C ASP A 497 -8.43 3.09 23.45
N THR A 498 -9.35 2.55 22.64
CA THR A 498 -9.27 1.16 22.14
C THR A 498 -8.23 1.03 21.04
N LEU A 499 -8.21 1.95 20.09
CA LEU A 499 -7.26 1.95 18.99
C LEU A 499 -5.86 2.29 19.50
N ASP A 500 -5.71 3.13 20.51
CA ASP A 500 -4.45 3.42 21.20
C ASP A 500 -3.90 2.19 21.88
N ALA A 501 -4.73 1.47 22.62
CA ALA A 501 -4.32 0.21 23.23
C ALA A 501 -3.83 -0.80 22.18
N PHE A 502 -4.54 -0.89 21.06
CA PHE A 502 -4.11 -1.74 19.94
C PHE A 502 -2.81 -1.25 19.31
N ILE A 503 -2.68 0.05 19.03
CA ILE A 503 -1.51 0.67 18.42
C ILE A 503 -0.28 0.53 19.34
N ASP A 504 -0.43 0.66 20.65
CA ASP A 504 0.64 0.46 21.62
C ASP A 504 1.10 -1.00 21.65
N ILE A 505 0.17 -1.95 21.67
CA ILE A 505 0.50 -3.38 21.55
C ILE A 505 1.16 -3.66 20.20
N LEU A 506 0.69 -3.05 19.12
CA LEU A 506 1.27 -3.20 17.78
C LEU A 506 2.70 -2.66 17.70
N LYS A 507 2.98 -1.52 18.34
CA LYS A 507 4.34 -0.96 18.43
C LYS A 507 5.27 -1.91 19.16
N ASP A 508 4.85 -2.42 20.32
CA ASP A 508 5.64 -3.38 21.09
C ASP A 508 5.90 -4.64 20.25
N GLN A 509 4.86 -5.22 19.66
CA GLN A 509 4.98 -6.38 18.76
C GLN A 509 5.95 -6.13 17.62
N LEU A 510 5.84 -4.97 16.97
CA LEU A 510 6.69 -4.62 15.85
C LEU A 510 8.14 -4.43 16.29
N ALA A 511 8.39 -3.78 17.43
CA ALA A 511 9.74 -3.69 17.98
C ALA A 511 10.33 -5.08 18.25
N PHE A 512 9.59 -5.96 18.94
CA PHE A 512 10.03 -7.34 19.20
C PHE A 512 10.35 -8.08 17.90
N VAL A 513 9.45 -8.04 16.92
CA VAL A 513 9.60 -8.81 15.69
C VAL A 513 10.69 -8.23 14.79
N MET A 514 10.79 -6.92 14.65
CA MET A 514 11.81 -6.27 13.81
C MET A 514 13.23 -6.57 14.32
N ASP A 515 13.44 -6.61 15.63
CA ASP A 515 14.72 -7.01 16.23
C ASP A 515 15.10 -8.47 15.92
N HIS A 516 14.09 -9.33 15.74
CA HIS A 516 14.25 -10.77 15.51
C HIS A 516 14.03 -11.19 14.04
N LEU A 517 13.77 -10.26 13.12
CA LEU A 517 13.62 -10.55 11.69
C LEU A 517 14.90 -11.15 11.08
N LYS A 518 16.06 -10.80 11.62
CA LYS A 518 17.35 -11.41 11.25
C LYS A 518 17.40 -12.90 11.60
N GLU A 519 16.71 -13.31 12.65
CA GLU A 519 16.66 -14.70 13.14
C GLU A 519 15.72 -15.57 12.31
N ALA A 520 14.73 -14.97 11.63
CA ALA A 520 13.95 -15.61 10.55
C ALA A 520 14.77 -15.83 9.25
N GLY A 521 16.10 -15.92 9.41
CA GLY A 521 17.16 -15.50 8.50
C GLY A 521 17.30 -16.17 7.14
N SER A 522 16.34 -16.99 6.68
CA SER A 522 16.29 -17.48 5.29
C SER A 522 15.39 -16.63 4.40
N ILE A 523 14.30 -16.06 4.93
CA ILE A 523 13.32 -15.31 4.12
C ILE A 523 13.83 -13.90 3.85
N ALA A 524 14.13 -13.15 4.92
CA ALA A 524 14.58 -11.77 4.84
C ALA A 524 15.92 -11.64 4.10
N SER A 525 16.84 -12.60 4.30
CA SER A 525 18.12 -12.64 3.58
C SER A 525 17.94 -12.93 2.09
N LYS A 526 17.00 -13.81 1.73
CA LYS A 526 16.66 -14.11 0.33
C LYS A 526 16.09 -12.88 -0.39
N LEU A 527 15.14 -12.16 0.24
CA LEU A 527 14.62 -10.91 -0.31
C LEU A 527 15.73 -9.87 -0.52
N ALA A 528 16.64 -9.76 0.45
CA ALA A 528 17.77 -8.84 0.39
C ALA A 528 18.79 -9.24 -0.68
N SER A 529 19.01 -10.53 -0.95
CA SER A 529 19.97 -11.01 -1.96
C SER A 529 19.55 -10.75 -3.40
N TYR A 530 18.26 -10.52 -3.64
CA TYR A 530 17.76 -10.12 -4.96
C TYR A 530 17.58 -8.61 -5.10
N GLY A 531 18.03 -7.84 -4.10
CA GLY A 531 18.01 -6.38 -4.12
C GLY A 531 16.61 -5.78 -3.95
N LEU A 532 15.62 -6.55 -3.50
CA LEU A 532 14.24 -6.09 -3.26
C LEU A 532 14.09 -5.30 -1.94
N LYS A 533 15.20 -4.74 -1.42
CA LYS A 533 15.25 -4.12 -0.10
C LYS A 533 14.33 -2.89 0.02
N GLY A 534 14.22 -2.08 -1.04
CA GLY A 534 13.29 -0.95 -1.07
C GLY A 534 11.82 -1.37 -0.88
N LEU A 535 11.43 -2.52 -1.43
CA LEU A 535 10.06 -3.05 -1.33
C LEU A 535 9.74 -3.58 0.07
N ILE A 536 10.75 -3.94 0.87
CA ILE A 536 10.55 -4.36 2.27
C ILE A 536 9.91 -3.21 3.07
N ALA A 537 10.29 -1.95 2.80
CA ALA A 537 9.72 -0.80 3.48
C ALA A 537 8.22 -0.63 3.20
N ALA A 538 7.84 -0.71 1.93
CA ALA A 538 6.44 -0.69 1.52
C ALA A 538 5.66 -1.88 2.09
N ALA A 539 6.25 -3.08 2.10
CA ALA A 539 5.64 -4.28 2.65
C ALA A 539 5.36 -4.17 4.17
N ILE A 540 6.29 -3.60 4.94
CA ILE A 540 6.10 -3.35 6.38
C ILE A 540 5.00 -2.32 6.60
N ALA A 541 5.02 -1.20 5.88
CA ALA A 541 3.97 -0.17 5.97
C ALA A 541 2.59 -0.78 5.69
N ALA A 542 2.49 -1.59 4.63
CA ALA A 542 1.27 -2.30 4.25
C ALA A 542 0.80 -3.28 5.34
N ALA A 543 1.70 -4.04 5.95
CA ALA A 543 1.38 -5.00 7.02
C ALA A 543 0.78 -4.30 8.25
N VAL A 544 1.33 -3.14 8.64
CA VAL A 544 0.80 -2.31 9.74
C VAL A 544 -0.59 -1.78 9.38
N VAL A 545 -0.76 -1.18 8.19
CA VAL A 545 -2.06 -0.66 7.74
C VAL A 545 -3.13 -1.76 7.78
N VAL A 546 -2.84 -2.93 7.20
CA VAL A 546 -3.79 -4.05 7.17
C VAL A 546 -4.08 -4.59 8.57
N ALA A 547 -3.11 -4.60 9.50
CA ALA A 547 -3.36 -5.01 10.88
C ALA A 547 -4.35 -4.08 11.58
N ILE A 548 -4.19 -2.76 11.41
CA ILE A 548 -5.13 -1.74 11.92
C ILE A 548 -6.51 -1.92 11.28
N ASP A 549 -6.56 -2.12 9.97
CA ASP A 549 -7.81 -2.31 9.24
C ASP A 549 -8.63 -3.48 9.71
N VAL A 550 -7.99 -4.64 9.79
CA VAL A 550 -8.67 -5.86 10.17
C VAL A 550 -9.17 -5.75 11.61
N PHE A 551 -8.41 -5.10 12.49
CA PHE A 551 -8.86 -4.79 13.83
C PHE A 551 -10.10 -3.87 13.80
N VAL A 552 -9.99 -2.66 13.22
CA VAL A 552 -11.07 -1.66 13.15
C VAL A 552 -12.32 -2.24 12.49
N ALA A 553 -12.19 -2.97 11.38
CA ALA A 553 -13.30 -3.57 10.64
C ALA A 553 -14.11 -4.58 11.48
N LEU A 554 -13.52 -5.17 12.52
CA LEU A 554 -14.18 -6.18 13.35
C LEU A 554 -14.95 -5.61 14.54
N TRP A 555 -14.76 -4.35 14.91
CA TRP A 555 -15.41 -3.80 16.10
C TRP A 555 -15.88 -2.35 15.98
N ALA A 556 -15.19 -1.52 15.20
CA ALA A 556 -15.37 -0.07 15.23
C ALA A 556 -16.46 0.40 14.27
N PRO A 557 -17.32 1.34 14.72
CA PRO A 557 -18.27 2.00 13.84
C PRO A 557 -17.61 3.04 12.93
N ALA A 558 -16.42 3.56 13.24
CA ALA A 558 -15.78 4.60 12.44
C ALA A 558 -15.42 4.16 11.03
N ASP A 559 -15.68 5.04 10.08
CA ASP A 559 -15.50 4.80 8.67
C ASP A 559 -14.20 5.44 8.19
N PRO A 560 -13.34 4.68 7.46
CA PRO A 560 -12.10 5.23 6.94
C PRO A 560 -12.41 6.25 5.85
N ILE A 561 -11.78 7.42 5.94
CA ILE A 561 -11.86 8.50 4.93
C ILE A 561 -10.49 8.83 4.34
N ILE A 562 -9.43 8.51 5.07
CA ILE A 562 -8.05 8.63 4.63
C ILE A 562 -7.34 7.32 4.98
N GLU A 563 -6.65 6.77 4.00
CA GLU A 563 -5.81 5.60 4.20
C GLU A 563 -4.64 5.70 3.24
N ASP A 564 -3.42 5.43 3.72
CA ASP A 564 -2.26 5.33 2.85
C ASP A 564 -1.15 4.47 3.47
N MET A 565 -0.31 3.95 2.59
CA MET A 565 0.94 3.27 2.92
C MET A 565 2.05 3.86 2.06
N ILE A 566 3.07 4.44 2.69
CA ILE A 566 4.16 5.13 2.01
C ILE A 566 5.46 4.47 2.42
N GLY A 567 6.11 3.79 1.47
CA GLY A 567 7.31 2.99 1.71
C GLY A 567 8.52 3.38 0.86
N PRO A 568 8.99 4.65 0.87
CA PRO A 568 10.10 5.07 0.01
C PRO A 568 11.42 4.48 0.49
N SER A 569 12.19 3.92 -0.44
CA SER A 569 13.60 3.60 -0.22
C SER A 569 14.44 4.87 -0.12
N VAL A 570 15.67 4.74 0.38
CA VAL A 570 16.63 5.87 0.38
C VAL A 570 16.88 6.39 -1.04
N GLN A 571 16.89 5.51 -2.04
CA GLN A 571 17.04 5.90 -3.45
C GLN A 571 15.84 6.71 -3.94
N ASP A 572 14.61 6.29 -3.60
CA ASP A 572 13.41 7.05 -3.94
C ASP A 572 13.47 8.46 -3.34
N LEU A 573 13.88 8.58 -2.08
CA LEU A 573 14.04 9.88 -1.41
C LEU A 573 15.12 10.76 -2.07
N VAL A 574 16.22 10.16 -2.51
CA VAL A 574 17.26 10.86 -3.29
C VAL A 574 16.68 11.38 -4.60
N GLU A 575 15.98 10.55 -5.37
CA GLU A 575 15.40 10.94 -6.66
C GLU A 575 14.31 12.00 -6.51
N LEU A 576 13.44 11.85 -5.50
CA LEU A 576 12.40 12.83 -5.21
C LEU A 576 13.01 14.19 -4.89
N THR A 577 14.09 14.26 -4.13
CA THR A 577 14.72 15.54 -3.71
C THR A 577 15.82 16.05 -4.65
N ASN A 578 16.15 15.33 -5.73
CA ASN A 578 17.14 15.75 -6.72
C ASN A 578 16.53 16.54 -7.88
N VAL A 579 16.90 17.81 -8.01
CA VAL A 579 16.43 18.72 -9.06
C VAL A 579 16.90 18.36 -10.47
N ASP A 580 17.89 17.48 -10.61
CA ASP A 580 18.33 17.00 -11.93
C ASP A 580 17.43 15.86 -12.44
N VAL A 581 16.61 15.28 -11.56
CA VAL A 581 15.61 14.26 -11.89
C VAL A 581 14.25 14.92 -12.05
N ALA A 582 13.55 14.61 -13.14
CA ALA A 582 12.22 15.14 -13.41
C ALA A 582 11.24 14.88 -12.27
N LEU A 583 10.22 15.72 -12.15
CA LEU A 583 9.05 15.40 -11.33
C LEU A 583 8.46 14.06 -11.81
N PRO A 584 8.14 13.13 -10.90
CA PRO A 584 7.49 11.90 -11.30
C PRO A 584 6.13 12.19 -11.95
N ALA A 585 5.60 11.23 -12.71
CA ALA A 585 4.22 11.28 -13.15
C ALA A 585 3.25 11.17 -11.96
N ALA A 586 2.07 11.79 -12.10
CA ALA A 586 0.98 11.56 -11.15
C ALA A 586 0.56 10.07 -11.18
N SER A 587 0.24 9.53 -10.00
CA SER A 587 -0.14 8.13 -9.82
C SER A 587 -1.45 8.00 -9.05
N GLU A 588 -2.09 6.84 -9.17
CA GLU A 588 -3.31 6.49 -8.43
C GLU A 588 -3.23 5.03 -7.98
N HIS A 589 -3.61 4.76 -6.73
CA HIS A 589 -3.78 3.41 -6.20
C HIS A 589 -5.02 3.31 -5.31
N THR A 590 -5.46 2.09 -5.04
CA THR A 590 -6.56 1.80 -4.12
C THR A 590 -6.03 1.05 -2.91
N THR A 591 -6.41 1.50 -1.73
CA THR A 591 -5.97 0.92 -0.45
C THR A 591 -6.84 -0.29 -0.04
N PRO A 592 -6.46 -1.06 1.01
CA PRO A 592 -7.24 -2.20 1.49
C PRO A 592 -8.72 -1.90 1.78
N GLN A 593 -9.07 -0.75 2.37
CA GLN A 593 -10.47 -0.38 2.59
C GLN A 593 -11.17 0.22 1.36
N GLY A 594 -10.47 0.35 0.24
CA GLY A 594 -11.04 0.90 -0.99
C GLY A 594 -10.94 2.42 -1.11
N ILE A 595 -10.11 3.08 -0.31
CA ILE A 595 -9.81 4.51 -0.50
C ILE A 595 -8.94 4.64 -1.74
N ARG A 596 -9.38 5.48 -2.69
CA ARG A 596 -8.56 5.81 -3.85
C ARG A 596 -7.64 6.96 -3.49
N VAL A 597 -6.35 6.76 -3.66
CA VAL A 597 -5.30 7.73 -3.39
C VAL A 597 -4.71 8.20 -4.70
N ARG A 598 -4.77 9.50 -4.96
CA ARG A 598 -4.07 10.12 -6.10
C ARG A 598 -2.91 10.93 -5.61
N VAL A 599 -1.72 10.63 -6.10
CA VAL A 599 -0.49 11.35 -5.80
C VAL A 599 -0.18 12.29 -6.95
N THR A 600 -0.22 13.60 -6.69
CA THR A 600 0.09 14.65 -7.65
C THR A 600 1.35 15.38 -7.22
N PRO A 601 2.47 15.21 -7.93
CA PRO A 601 3.69 15.99 -7.71
C PRO A 601 3.42 17.48 -7.91
N LEU A 602 3.88 18.32 -6.98
CA LEU A 602 3.63 19.77 -7.01
C LEU A 602 4.86 20.55 -7.46
N GLU A 603 5.96 20.40 -6.72
CA GLU A 603 7.19 21.14 -6.98
C GLU A 603 8.42 20.34 -6.58
N LYS A 604 9.55 20.65 -7.23
CA LYS A 604 10.86 20.17 -6.86
C LYS A 604 11.85 21.33 -6.92
N ILE A 605 12.48 21.63 -5.79
CA ILE A 605 13.53 22.65 -5.64
C ILE A 605 14.76 22.00 -4.97
N PRO A 606 15.93 22.65 -4.93
CA PRO A 606 17.14 22.00 -4.41
C PRO A 606 16.94 21.45 -2.99
N GLY A 607 17.03 20.13 -2.84
CA GLY A 607 16.88 19.42 -1.56
C GLY A 607 15.44 19.31 -1.05
N GLN A 608 14.42 19.67 -1.83
CA GLN A 608 13.02 19.61 -1.41
C GLN A 608 12.10 19.17 -2.54
N TYR A 609 11.13 18.34 -2.18
CA TYR A 609 10.04 17.90 -3.05
C TYR A 609 8.70 18.00 -2.32
N ARG A 610 7.66 18.43 -3.02
CA ARG A 610 6.29 18.44 -2.50
C ARG A 610 5.35 17.70 -3.41
N GLU A 611 4.40 17.01 -2.79
CA GLU A 611 3.31 16.36 -3.47
C GLU A 611 2.01 16.54 -2.71
N ARG A 612 0.91 16.42 -3.46
CA ARG A 612 -0.43 16.41 -2.92
C ARG A 612 -1.00 15.01 -3.05
N ARG A 613 -1.56 14.49 -1.97
CA ARG A 613 -2.29 13.23 -1.96
C ARG A 613 -3.76 13.50 -1.75
N GLU A 614 -4.58 13.18 -2.76
CA GLU A 614 -6.04 13.23 -2.68
C GLU A 614 -6.57 11.84 -2.29
N TYR A 615 -7.31 11.79 -1.19
CA TYR A 615 -7.97 10.61 -0.62
C TYR A 615 -9.46 10.69 -0.94
N ILE A 616 -9.97 9.68 -1.66
CA ILE A 616 -11.36 9.64 -2.13
C ILE A 616 -12.04 8.43 -1.50
N SER A 617 -13.00 8.69 -0.62
CA SER A 617 -13.88 7.66 -0.03
C SER A 617 -15.22 7.67 -0.74
N ASP A 618 -15.49 6.66 -1.56
CA ASP A 618 -16.77 6.53 -2.26
C ASP A 618 -17.92 6.14 -1.31
N ASP A 619 -17.59 5.49 -0.18
CA ASP A 619 -18.58 5.03 0.80
C ASP A 619 -19.05 6.19 1.71
N GLU A 620 -18.17 7.15 2.01
CA GLU A 620 -18.49 8.38 2.77
C GLU A 620 -18.78 9.60 1.87
N ASP A 621 -18.68 9.43 0.54
CA ASP A 621 -18.74 10.51 -0.46
C ASP A 621 -17.81 11.70 -0.12
N SER A 622 -16.62 11.40 0.42
CA SER A 622 -15.70 12.39 0.95
C SER A 622 -14.40 12.46 0.14
N ARG A 623 -13.77 13.64 0.15
CA ARG A 623 -12.51 13.94 -0.55
C ARG A 623 -11.63 14.87 0.27
N TYR A 624 -10.51 14.34 0.75
CA TYR A 624 -9.53 15.09 1.51
C TYR A 624 -8.19 15.12 0.79
N GLU A 625 -7.47 16.23 0.86
CA GLU A 625 -6.12 16.35 0.33
C GLU A 625 -5.12 16.65 1.44
N ILE A 626 -4.01 15.92 1.47
CA ILE A 626 -2.86 16.23 2.32
C ILE A 626 -1.68 16.61 1.44
N VAL A 627 -1.01 17.71 1.77
CA VAL A 627 0.25 18.09 1.14
C VAL A 627 1.42 17.57 1.97
N PHE A 628 2.27 16.75 1.35
CA PHE A 628 3.51 16.26 1.93
C PHE A 628 4.72 16.99 1.34
N ARG A 629 5.69 17.22 2.21
CA ARG A 629 7.00 17.78 1.86
C ARG A 629 8.11 16.84 2.31
N TYR A 630 8.98 16.50 1.38
CA TYR A 630 10.16 15.67 1.55
C TYR A 630 11.38 16.58 1.48
N ASN A 631 12.19 16.57 2.53
CA ASN A 631 13.39 17.40 2.63
C ASN A 631 14.62 16.52 2.71
N ARG A 632 15.66 16.86 1.96
CA ARG A 632 17.02 16.37 2.13
C ARG A 632 17.77 17.35 3.02
N VAL A 633 18.08 16.94 4.25
CA VAL A 633 18.63 17.80 5.30
C VAL A 633 20.14 17.63 5.52
N ALA A 634 20.74 16.56 4.99
CA ALA A 634 22.19 16.36 4.95
C ALA A 634 22.61 15.54 3.73
#